data_AF-A0A3M8ANN0-F1
#
_entry.id   AF-A0A3M8ANN0-F1
#
_cell.length_a   1.000
_cell.length_b   1.000
_cell.length_c   1.000
_cell.angle_alpha   90.00
_cell.angle_beta   90.00
_cell.angle_gamma   90.00
#
_symmetry.space_group_name_H-M   'P 1'
#
loop_
_entity.id
_entity.type
_entity.pdbx_description
1 polymer ?
#
loop_
_entity_poly.entity_id
_entity_poly.type
_entity_poly.pdbx_seq_one_letter_code
_entity_poly.pdbx_strand_id
1 'polypeptide(L)'
;MAAMKRADAVAYAKDRWYRPTDDDRVWAKSFAINVVTLKASLLAKKHIKSDWVPVFLRKQATDVSTGATGEADGLYFVAPAHAGTKFFEADIPASDRFLAHDWYGTAGVPGSDGGLNDCTAYVSHCLVAGGATYLGPSSPGQVWPTRGAQQLYNLLSERPATQVKRLTNMAGRTAVELVFSALAHVIKPGDVLTFAAGGRHGHAGMLVTVDSTTGDARMTCHSTLDHPDLPGQGTWQIRTTTEHPFVSLLHFSHDDPALGTLTALAGWWTVTMGASTYYYFLLAGGGCRWVSKKPAGAGAPGAPRGSGHWFAGTTADRIVIVWESGSVDEITLAADRKSFTGKENRTAAIDGAVGVT
;
A
#
# COMPACT_ATOMS: atom_id res chain seq x y z
N MET A 1 -8.88 15.11 11.90
CA MET A 1 -9.19 13.72 11.52
C MET A 1 -8.96 12.85 12.74
N ALA A 2 -9.80 11.86 12.98
CA ALA A 2 -9.53 10.89 14.04
C ALA A 2 -8.28 10.06 13.70
N ALA A 3 -7.62 9.55 14.73
CA ALA A 3 -6.55 8.56 14.58
C ALA A 3 -7.04 7.34 13.77
N MET A 4 -6.16 6.78 12.92
CA MET A 4 -6.49 5.63 12.09
C MET A 4 -6.55 4.37 12.97
N LYS A 5 -7.72 3.76 13.07
CA LYS A 5 -7.93 2.50 13.79
C LYS A 5 -7.50 1.33 12.91
N ARG A 6 -6.19 1.04 12.92
CA ARG A 6 -5.56 -0.01 12.10
C ARG A 6 -6.24 -1.37 12.26
N ALA A 7 -6.60 -1.73 13.50
CA ALA A 7 -7.27 -3.00 13.79
C ALA A 7 -8.63 -3.12 13.08
N ASP A 8 -9.42 -2.05 13.04
CA ASP A 8 -10.73 -2.04 12.38
C ASP A 8 -10.59 -2.16 10.86
N ALA A 9 -9.60 -1.49 10.27
CA ALA A 9 -9.31 -1.62 8.84
C ALA A 9 -8.86 -3.04 8.46
N VAL A 10 -7.99 -3.66 9.26
CA VAL A 10 -7.54 -5.03 9.05
C VAL A 10 -8.67 -6.04 9.30
N ALA A 11 -9.52 -5.81 10.29
CA ALA A 11 -10.69 -6.63 10.55
C ALA A 11 -11.67 -6.60 9.39
N TYR A 12 -11.95 -5.41 8.84
CA TYR A 12 -12.78 -5.26 7.64
C TYR A 12 -12.15 -5.99 6.45
N ALA A 13 -10.85 -5.84 6.22
CA ALA A 13 -10.14 -6.55 5.17
C ALA A 13 -10.29 -8.07 5.29
N LYS A 14 -10.09 -8.64 6.48
CA LYS A 14 -10.26 -10.08 6.73
C LYS A 14 -11.69 -10.55 6.50
N ASP A 15 -12.67 -9.75 6.92
CA ASP A 15 -14.09 -10.03 6.75
C ASP A 15 -14.54 -9.96 5.28
N ARG A 16 -13.95 -9.06 4.49
CA ARG A 16 -14.36 -8.75 3.11
C ARG A 16 -13.39 -9.24 2.04
N TRP A 17 -12.38 -10.01 2.41
CA TRP A 17 -11.34 -10.40 1.46
C TRP A 17 -11.86 -11.11 0.21
N TYR A 18 -12.71 -12.10 0.43
CA TYR A 18 -13.18 -13.04 -0.57
C TYR A 18 -14.62 -12.75 -1.00
N ARG A 19 -15.20 -11.62 -0.60
CA ARG A 19 -16.60 -11.29 -0.88
C ARG A 19 -16.75 -9.80 -1.13
N PRO A 20 -17.73 -9.36 -1.92
CA PRO A 20 -17.95 -7.93 -2.17
C PRO A 20 -18.01 -7.09 -0.88
N THR A 21 -17.62 -5.82 -1.03
CA THR A 21 -17.74 -4.80 0.02
C THR A 21 -19.20 -4.61 0.43
N ASP A 22 -19.42 -3.98 1.58
CA ASP A 22 -20.74 -3.80 2.20
C ASP A 22 -21.67 -2.82 1.46
N ASP A 23 -21.21 -2.22 0.36
CA ASP A 23 -22.02 -1.42 -0.56
C ASP A 23 -22.63 -2.25 -1.70
N ASP A 24 -22.47 -3.58 -1.67
CA ASP A 24 -22.93 -4.54 -2.68
C ASP A 24 -22.43 -4.23 -4.10
N ARG A 25 -21.26 -3.60 -4.20
CA ARG A 25 -20.62 -3.28 -5.49
C ARG A 25 -19.30 -4.01 -5.64
N VAL A 26 -19.01 -4.33 -6.90
CA VAL A 26 -17.70 -4.77 -7.36
C VAL A 26 -17.34 -3.93 -8.57
N TRP A 27 -16.15 -3.37 -8.61
CA TRP A 27 -15.75 -2.51 -9.71
C TRP A 27 -15.10 -3.31 -10.83
N ALA A 28 -15.59 -3.12 -12.04
CA ALA A 28 -14.86 -3.39 -13.28
C ALA A 28 -14.12 -2.11 -13.71
N LYS A 29 -13.24 -2.20 -14.70
CA LYS A 29 -12.48 -1.03 -15.18
C LYS A 29 -13.36 0.15 -15.58
N SER A 30 -14.50 -0.12 -16.22
CA SER A 30 -15.32 0.94 -16.83
C SER A 30 -16.72 1.08 -16.21
N PHE A 31 -17.08 0.25 -15.24
CA PHE A 31 -18.38 0.33 -14.54
C PHE A 31 -18.40 -0.38 -13.19
N ALA A 32 -19.40 -0.08 -12.35
CA ALA A 32 -19.70 -0.83 -11.14
C ALA A 32 -20.72 -1.94 -11.43
N ILE A 33 -20.44 -3.14 -10.92
CA ILE A 33 -21.36 -4.27 -10.88
C ILE A 33 -22.16 -4.16 -9.58
N ASN A 34 -23.48 -3.95 -9.67
CA ASN A 34 -24.37 -4.08 -8.53
C ASN A 34 -24.67 -5.57 -8.30
N VAL A 35 -24.12 -6.14 -7.24
CA VAL A 35 -24.16 -7.58 -6.96
C VAL A 35 -25.59 -8.04 -6.63
N VAL A 36 -26.39 -7.21 -5.97
CA VAL A 36 -27.80 -7.51 -5.67
C VAL A 36 -28.63 -7.58 -6.95
N THR A 37 -28.49 -6.60 -7.84
CA THR A 37 -29.18 -6.60 -9.15
C THR A 37 -28.72 -7.78 -10.00
N LEU A 38 -27.42 -8.08 -10.01
CA LEU A 38 -26.87 -9.24 -10.73
C LEU A 38 -27.43 -10.55 -10.20
N LYS A 39 -27.47 -10.73 -8.87
CA LYS A 39 -28.06 -11.91 -8.22
C LYS A 39 -29.52 -12.10 -8.62
N ALA A 40 -30.32 -11.03 -8.57
CA ALA A 40 -31.74 -11.08 -8.97
C ALA A 40 -31.92 -11.53 -10.43
N SER A 41 -31.09 -11.01 -11.34
CA SER A 41 -31.10 -11.41 -12.76
C SER A 41 -30.74 -12.89 -12.94
N LEU A 42 -29.71 -13.38 -12.23
CA LEU A 42 -29.29 -14.79 -12.30
C LEU A 42 -30.33 -15.74 -11.71
N LEU A 43 -31.03 -15.33 -10.63
CA LEU A 43 -32.14 -16.08 -10.05
C LEU A 43 -33.33 -16.20 -11.02
N ALA A 44 -33.71 -15.10 -11.67
CA ALA A 44 -34.79 -15.10 -12.65
C ALA A 44 -34.49 -16.05 -13.83
N LYS A 45 -33.21 -16.17 -14.21
CA LYS A 45 -32.72 -17.09 -15.24
C LYS A 45 -32.48 -18.52 -14.74
N LYS A 46 -32.69 -18.80 -13.44
CA LYS A 46 -32.43 -20.09 -12.78
C LYS A 46 -30.97 -20.58 -12.94
N HIS A 47 -30.02 -19.63 -13.05
CA HIS A 47 -28.59 -19.95 -13.13
C HIS A 47 -27.99 -20.28 -11.76
N ILE A 48 -28.59 -19.75 -10.69
CA ILE A 48 -28.13 -19.90 -9.30
C ILE A 48 -29.33 -20.18 -8.38
N LYS A 49 -29.06 -20.61 -7.15
CA LYS A 49 -30.09 -20.78 -6.09
C LYS A 49 -30.16 -19.55 -5.20
N SER A 50 -31.30 -19.35 -4.53
CA SER A 50 -31.59 -18.16 -3.72
C SER A 50 -30.62 -17.94 -2.57
N ASP A 51 -30.13 -19.02 -1.97
CA ASP A 51 -29.18 -19.04 -0.85
C ASP A 51 -27.73 -18.82 -1.28
N TRP A 52 -27.41 -18.86 -2.57
CA TRP A 52 -26.04 -18.69 -3.03
C TRP A 52 -25.52 -17.28 -2.75
N VAL A 53 -24.22 -17.19 -2.43
CA VAL A 53 -23.57 -15.95 -2.00
C VAL A 53 -22.45 -15.55 -2.96
N PRO A 54 -22.24 -14.25 -3.18
CA PRO A 54 -21.18 -13.75 -4.04
C PRO A 54 -19.81 -13.88 -3.34
N VAL A 55 -18.82 -14.42 -4.05
CA VAL A 55 -17.44 -14.57 -3.58
C VAL A 55 -16.46 -14.37 -4.72
N PHE A 56 -15.22 -14.02 -4.40
CA PHE A 56 -14.09 -14.08 -5.31
C PHE A 56 -13.44 -15.45 -5.23
N LEU A 57 -13.20 -16.07 -6.38
CA LEU A 57 -12.44 -17.32 -6.49
C LEU A 57 -11.36 -17.17 -7.55
N ARG A 58 -10.24 -17.85 -7.31
CA ARG A 58 -9.19 -18.02 -8.30
C ARG A 58 -9.59 -19.03 -9.36
N LYS A 59 -9.30 -18.71 -10.61
CA LYS A 59 -9.46 -19.60 -11.76
C LYS A 59 -8.20 -19.61 -12.62
N GLN A 60 -8.04 -20.70 -13.36
CA GLN A 60 -7.13 -20.70 -14.51
C GLN A 60 -7.74 -19.87 -15.63
N ALA A 61 -6.93 -19.03 -16.24
CA ALA A 61 -7.36 -18.18 -17.33
C ALA A 61 -6.25 -18.04 -18.37
N THR A 62 -6.65 -18.01 -19.63
CA THR A 62 -5.76 -17.80 -20.77
C THR A 62 -6.03 -16.42 -21.33
N ASP A 63 -5.00 -15.58 -21.34
CA ASP A 63 -5.02 -14.31 -22.04
C ASP A 63 -5.10 -14.59 -23.55
N VAL A 64 -6.22 -14.22 -24.17
CA VAL A 64 -6.45 -14.46 -25.60
C VAL A 64 -5.52 -13.66 -26.51
N SER A 65 -4.91 -12.57 -26.01
CA SER A 65 -4.03 -11.70 -26.80
C SER A 65 -2.59 -12.24 -26.88
N THR A 66 -2.13 -12.91 -25.82
CA THR A 66 -0.76 -13.43 -25.73
C THR A 66 -0.71 -14.96 -25.77
N GLY A 67 -1.83 -15.65 -25.55
CA GLY A 67 -1.91 -17.09 -25.35
C GLY A 67 -1.36 -17.56 -24.00
N ALA A 68 -0.88 -16.64 -23.15
CA ALA A 68 -0.33 -16.98 -21.84
C ALA A 68 -1.44 -17.47 -20.91
N THR A 69 -1.21 -18.60 -20.24
CA THR A 69 -2.12 -19.13 -19.23
C THR A 69 -1.57 -18.84 -17.83
N GLY A 70 -2.44 -18.34 -16.96
CA GLY A 70 -2.11 -18.00 -15.59
C GLY A 70 -3.34 -18.06 -14.68
N GLU A 71 -3.20 -17.48 -13.49
CA GLU A 71 -4.29 -17.40 -12.53
C GLU A 71 -4.90 -16.00 -12.51
N ALA A 72 -6.22 -15.93 -12.37
CA ALA A 72 -6.96 -14.69 -12.16
C ALA A 72 -8.14 -14.91 -11.23
N ASP A 73 -8.69 -13.82 -10.71
CA ASP A 73 -9.91 -13.87 -9.93
C ASP A 73 -11.15 -13.69 -10.80
N GLY A 74 -12.22 -14.37 -10.39
CA GLY A 74 -13.57 -14.12 -10.87
C GLY A 74 -14.52 -13.83 -9.71
N LEU A 75 -15.58 -13.09 -10.00
CA LEU A 75 -16.76 -12.97 -9.15
C LEU A 75 -17.67 -14.16 -9.44
N TYR A 76 -17.84 -15.01 -8.44
CA TYR A 76 -18.70 -16.18 -8.47
C TYR A 76 -19.89 -16.00 -7.54
N PHE A 77 -20.97 -16.72 -7.83
CA PHE A 77 -21.97 -17.07 -6.83
C PHE A 77 -21.77 -18.55 -6.47
N VAL A 78 -21.71 -18.86 -5.18
CA VAL A 78 -21.47 -20.24 -4.70
C VAL A 78 -22.49 -20.67 -3.66
N ALA A 79 -22.67 -21.98 -3.50
CA ALA A 79 -23.43 -22.53 -2.39
C ALA A 79 -22.79 -22.13 -1.03
N PRO A 80 -23.59 -21.84 0.02
CA PRO A 80 -23.09 -21.31 1.30
C PRO A 80 -21.96 -22.11 1.96
N ALA A 81 -21.96 -23.44 1.78
CA ALA A 81 -20.96 -24.33 2.38
C ALA A 81 -19.51 -24.05 1.90
N HIS A 82 -19.35 -23.39 0.74
CA HIS A 82 -18.04 -23.12 0.13
C HIS A 82 -17.52 -21.70 0.40
N ALA A 83 -18.38 -20.80 0.89
CA ALA A 83 -18.02 -19.39 1.06
C ALA A 83 -17.00 -19.21 2.20
N GLY A 84 -15.82 -18.68 1.87
CA GLY A 84 -14.73 -18.46 2.83
C GLY A 84 -13.97 -19.72 3.26
N THR A 85 -14.34 -20.89 2.73
CA THR A 85 -13.64 -22.17 2.99
C THR A 85 -12.84 -22.65 1.78
N LYS A 86 -13.22 -22.21 0.58
CA LYS A 86 -12.55 -22.50 -0.69
C LYS A 86 -12.19 -21.20 -1.41
N PHE A 87 -11.01 -21.17 -2.02
CA PHE A 87 -10.48 -19.99 -2.71
C PHE A 87 -10.14 -20.25 -4.18
N PHE A 88 -10.12 -21.51 -4.61
CA PHE A 88 -9.93 -21.90 -6.01
C PHE A 88 -11.24 -22.45 -6.55
N GLU A 89 -11.61 -22.07 -7.77
CA GLU A 89 -12.85 -22.56 -8.37
C GLU A 89 -12.84 -24.08 -8.50
N ALA A 90 -11.68 -24.68 -8.79
CA ALA A 90 -11.51 -26.11 -9.02
C ALA A 90 -11.87 -26.94 -7.78
N ASP A 91 -11.83 -26.36 -6.59
CA ASP A 91 -12.17 -27.03 -5.33
C ASP A 91 -13.67 -27.10 -5.06
N ILE A 92 -14.49 -26.42 -5.85
CA ILE A 92 -15.95 -26.34 -5.69
C ILE A 92 -16.60 -27.11 -6.84
N PRO A 93 -17.57 -28.02 -6.63
CA PRO A 93 -18.27 -28.67 -7.73
C PRO A 93 -18.90 -27.67 -8.71
N ALA A 94 -18.88 -27.97 -10.01
CA ALA A 94 -19.47 -27.08 -11.02
C ALA A 94 -20.98 -26.85 -10.81
N SER A 95 -21.69 -27.77 -10.14
CA SER A 95 -23.09 -27.62 -9.75
C SER A 95 -23.33 -26.61 -8.61
N ASP A 96 -22.26 -26.22 -7.90
CA ASP A 96 -22.29 -25.43 -6.67
C ASP A 96 -21.64 -24.05 -6.84
N ARG A 97 -21.25 -23.70 -8.08
CA ARG A 97 -20.64 -22.41 -8.43
C ARG A 97 -21.14 -21.89 -9.76
N PHE A 98 -21.21 -20.57 -9.90
CA PHE A 98 -21.52 -19.89 -11.14
C PHE A 98 -20.58 -18.68 -11.31
N LEU A 99 -19.77 -18.69 -12.36
CA LEU A 99 -18.93 -17.54 -12.72
C LEU A 99 -19.83 -16.44 -13.28
N ALA A 100 -19.97 -15.34 -12.57
CA ALA A 100 -20.77 -14.21 -13.00
C ALA A 100 -19.96 -13.18 -13.79
N HIS A 101 -18.69 -13.01 -13.41
CA HIS A 101 -17.81 -12.01 -14.01
C HIS A 101 -16.34 -12.38 -13.77
N ASP A 102 -15.42 -12.08 -14.69
CA ASP A 102 -14.00 -12.36 -14.51
C ASP A 102 -13.07 -11.17 -14.79
N TRP A 103 -11.80 -11.33 -14.41
CA TRP A 103 -10.75 -10.33 -14.59
C TRP A 103 -10.51 -9.91 -16.06
N TYR A 104 -10.83 -10.78 -17.00
CA TYR A 104 -10.62 -10.56 -18.43
C TYR A 104 -11.83 -9.92 -19.10
N GLY A 105 -12.96 -9.85 -18.40
CA GLY A 105 -14.23 -9.41 -18.94
C GLY A 105 -14.75 -10.35 -20.03
N THR A 106 -15.84 -9.96 -20.68
CA THR A 106 -16.48 -10.76 -21.74
C THR A 106 -15.60 -10.99 -22.96
N ALA A 107 -14.53 -10.20 -23.13
CA ALA A 107 -13.60 -10.30 -24.24
C ALA A 107 -12.46 -11.32 -24.02
N GLY A 108 -12.25 -11.82 -22.80
CA GLY A 108 -11.12 -12.72 -22.51
C GLY A 108 -9.75 -12.03 -22.57
N VAL A 109 -9.69 -10.69 -22.65
CA VAL A 109 -8.47 -9.89 -22.73
C VAL A 109 -8.21 -9.21 -21.39
N PRO A 110 -7.02 -9.38 -20.77
CA PRO A 110 -6.75 -8.79 -19.47
C PRO A 110 -6.81 -7.27 -19.59
N GLY A 111 -7.52 -6.67 -18.66
CA GLY A 111 -7.65 -5.24 -18.62
C GLY A 111 -8.56 -4.62 -19.68
N SER A 112 -9.46 -5.41 -20.28
CA SER A 112 -10.62 -4.89 -21.01
C SER A 112 -11.51 -4.02 -20.12
N ASP A 113 -12.39 -3.21 -20.72
CA ASP A 113 -13.35 -2.37 -20.00
C ASP A 113 -14.23 -3.15 -19.01
N GLY A 114 -14.46 -4.43 -19.34
CA GLY A 114 -15.20 -5.37 -18.52
C GLY A 114 -14.35 -6.14 -17.53
N GLY A 115 -13.04 -5.98 -17.44
CA GLY A 115 -12.24 -6.71 -16.44
C GLY A 115 -12.46 -6.19 -15.02
N LEU A 116 -12.49 -7.10 -14.03
CA LEU A 116 -12.50 -6.71 -12.61
C LEU A 116 -11.33 -5.78 -12.27
N ASN A 117 -11.60 -4.74 -11.48
CA ASN A 117 -10.63 -3.73 -11.06
C ASN A 117 -11.07 -3.08 -9.74
N ASP A 118 -11.11 -3.88 -8.67
CA ASP A 118 -11.78 -3.50 -7.42
C ASP A 118 -10.84 -3.05 -6.30
N CYS A 119 -9.53 -3.08 -6.55
CA CYS A 119 -8.51 -2.90 -5.52
C CYS A 119 -8.62 -1.58 -4.74
N THR A 120 -8.89 -0.48 -5.43
CA THR A 120 -8.96 0.84 -4.81
C THR A 120 -10.24 1.07 -4.04
N ALA A 121 -11.36 0.52 -4.51
CA ALA A 121 -12.63 0.58 -3.82
C ALA A 121 -12.54 -0.18 -2.50
N TYR A 122 -12.07 -1.42 -2.54
CA TYR A 122 -11.86 -2.23 -1.36
C TYR A 122 -10.86 -1.64 -0.35
N VAL A 123 -9.71 -1.15 -0.82
CA VAL A 123 -8.75 -0.46 0.08
C VAL A 123 -9.42 0.78 0.69
N SER A 124 -10.21 1.54 -0.06
CA SER A 124 -10.95 2.69 0.49
C SER A 124 -11.93 2.27 1.58
N HIS A 125 -12.69 1.19 1.37
CA HIS A 125 -13.60 0.61 2.35
C HIS A 125 -12.88 0.19 3.63
N CYS A 126 -11.76 -0.54 3.51
CA CYS A 126 -10.93 -0.92 4.64
C CYS A 126 -10.46 0.32 5.43
N LEU A 127 -9.98 1.35 4.72
CA LEU A 127 -9.47 2.55 5.36
C LEU A 127 -10.58 3.38 6.04
N VAL A 128 -11.78 3.43 5.45
CA VAL A 128 -12.95 4.09 6.05
C VAL A 128 -13.40 3.35 7.31
N ALA A 129 -13.38 2.01 7.32
CA ALA A 129 -13.62 1.23 8.54
C ALA A 129 -12.61 1.59 9.65
N GLY A 130 -11.36 1.87 9.26
CA GLY A 130 -10.34 2.42 10.16
C GLY A 130 -10.48 3.91 10.51
N GLY A 131 -11.49 4.62 10.00
CA GLY A 131 -11.74 6.02 10.33
C GLY A 131 -11.20 7.06 9.33
N ALA A 132 -10.64 6.64 8.20
CA ALA A 132 -10.26 7.53 7.09
C ALA A 132 -11.50 7.96 6.26
N THR A 133 -12.49 8.56 6.92
CA THR A 133 -13.84 8.81 6.36
C THR A 133 -13.87 9.69 5.12
N TYR A 134 -12.83 10.49 4.86
CA TYR A 134 -12.68 11.27 3.63
C TYR A 134 -12.52 10.42 2.37
N LEU A 135 -12.21 9.13 2.53
CA LEU A 135 -12.20 8.14 1.45
C LEU A 135 -13.60 7.55 1.23
N GLY A 136 -14.55 7.76 2.13
CA GLY A 136 -15.92 7.28 1.98
C GLY A 136 -16.80 8.24 1.18
N PRO A 137 -18.10 7.90 1.06
CA PRO A 137 -19.12 8.84 0.67
C PRO A 137 -19.24 10.01 1.67
N SER A 138 -19.67 11.18 1.20
CA SER A 138 -19.82 12.39 2.06
C SER A 138 -20.96 12.26 3.06
N SER A 139 -21.90 11.34 2.86
CA SER A 139 -23.01 11.08 3.77
C SER A 139 -23.46 9.62 3.69
N PRO A 140 -24.03 9.04 4.77
CA PRO A 140 -24.61 7.71 4.72
C PRO A 140 -25.64 7.55 3.60
N GLY A 141 -25.59 6.43 2.88
CA GLY A 141 -26.49 6.13 1.76
C GLY A 141 -26.09 6.75 0.41
N GLN A 142 -25.07 7.61 0.37
CA GLN A 142 -24.51 8.06 -0.91
C GLN A 142 -23.63 6.99 -1.55
N VAL A 143 -23.48 7.10 -2.87
CA VAL A 143 -22.65 6.18 -3.66
C VAL A 143 -21.18 6.33 -3.27
N TRP A 144 -20.51 5.20 -3.10
CA TRP A 144 -19.06 5.19 -2.89
C TRP A 144 -18.34 5.82 -4.09
N PRO A 145 -17.40 6.75 -3.84
CA PRO A 145 -16.67 7.42 -4.90
C PRO A 145 -15.79 6.43 -5.66
N THR A 146 -15.98 6.37 -6.98
CA THR A 146 -15.07 5.64 -7.88
C THR A 146 -13.73 6.34 -7.93
N ARG A 147 -12.66 5.63 -7.56
CA ARG A 147 -11.31 6.19 -7.61
C ARG A 147 -10.35 5.23 -8.30
N GLY A 148 -9.60 5.75 -9.26
CA GLY A 148 -8.40 5.07 -9.74
C GLY A 148 -7.28 5.10 -8.70
N ALA A 149 -6.28 4.24 -8.85
CA ALA A 149 -5.17 4.13 -7.88
C ALA A 149 -4.40 5.46 -7.75
N GLN A 150 -4.25 6.21 -8.84
CA GLN A 150 -3.69 7.56 -8.82
C GLN A 150 -4.46 8.53 -7.91
N GLN A 151 -5.79 8.49 -7.95
CA GLN A 151 -6.61 9.39 -7.12
C GLN A 151 -6.51 9.01 -5.64
N LEU A 152 -6.51 7.70 -5.33
CA LEU A 152 -6.28 7.22 -3.96
C LEU A 152 -4.90 7.65 -3.46
N TYR A 153 -3.85 7.48 -4.27
CA TYR A 153 -2.50 7.93 -3.95
C TYR A 153 -2.46 9.45 -3.66
N ASN A 154 -3.05 10.29 -4.52
CA ASN A 154 -3.05 11.74 -4.31
C ASN A 154 -3.75 12.10 -2.98
N LEU A 155 -4.94 11.54 -2.74
CA LEU A 155 -5.72 11.80 -1.51
C LEU A 155 -5.02 11.40 -0.21
N LEU A 156 -4.11 10.44 -0.27
CA LEU A 156 -3.30 9.97 0.85
C LEU A 156 -1.98 10.76 0.96
N SER A 157 -1.25 10.92 -0.14
CA SER A 157 0.07 11.55 -0.17
C SER A 157 0.04 13.07 0.04
N GLU A 158 -1.06 13.74 -0.31
CA GLU A 158 -1.25 15.17 -0.07
C GLU A 158 -1.68 15.48 1.37
N ARG A 159 -1.88 14.45 2.21
CA ARG A 159 -2.17 14.66 3.62
C ARG A 159 -0.98 15.25 4.36
N PRO A 160 -1.20 16.04 5.42
CA PRO A 160 -0.13 16.46 6.30
C PRO A 160 0.63 15.25 6.85
N ALA A 161 1.96 15.39 7.02
CA ALA A 161 2.82 14.35 7.58
C ALA A 161 2.44 13.89 9.00
N THR A 162 1.60 14.66 9.71
CA THR A 162 1.00 14.28 10.99
C THR A 162 -0.17 13.30 10.86
N GLN A 163 -0.60 12.99 9.63
CA GLN A 163 -1.67 12.04 9.32
C GLN A 163 -1.14 10.91 8.44
N VAL A 164 -0.47 11.25 7.32
CA VAL A 164 0.14 10.28 6.41
C VAL A 164 1.52 10.77 6.01
N LYS A 165 2.53 9.93 6.18
CA LYS A 165 3.89 10.12 5.67
C LYS A 165 4.06 9.34 4.38
N ARG A 166 4.60 9.97 3.34
CA ARG A 166 4.99 9.28 2.11
C ARG A 166 6.42 8.78 2.29
N LEU A 167 6.56 7.51 2.65
CA LEU A 167 7.88 6.91 2.90
C LEU A 167 8.63 6.71 1.58
N THR A 168 7.92 6.30 0.53
CA THR A 168 8.50 6.20 -0.82
C THR A 168 7.54 6.77 -1.85
N ASN A 169 8.10 7.25 -2.97
CA ASN A 169 7.38 7.79 -4.11
C ASN A 169 7.92 7.19 -5.40
N MET A 170 7.26 6.13 -5.87
CA MET A 170 7.63 5.35 -7.05
C MET A 170 9.07 4.83 -6.99
N ALA A 171 9.47 4.31 -5.83
CA ALA A 171 10.77 3.67 -5.65
C ALA A 171 10.74 2.23 -6.21
N GLY A 172 11.87 1.75 -6.74
CA GLY A 172 11.97 0.36 -7.20
C GLY A 172 11.90 -0.64 -6.04
N ARG A 173 11.55 -1.90 -6.33
CA ARG A 173 11.38 -2.98 -5.34
C ARG A 173 12.49 -3.02 -4.28
N THR A 174 13.75 -3.15 -4.69
CA THR A 174 14.89 -3.26 -3.77
C THR A 174 15.02 -2.07 -2.83
N ALA A 175 14.71 -0.86 -3.31
CA ALA A 175 14.73 0.34 -2.46
C ALA A 175 13.60 0.30 -1.42
N VAL A 176 12.42 -0.18 -1.80
CA VAL A 176 11.31 -0.35 -0.85
C VAL A 176 11.59 -1.47 0.16
N GLU A 177 12.25 -2.55 -0.23
CA GLU A 177 12.71 -3.61 0.70
C GLU A 177 13.69 -3.06 1.76
N LEU A 178 14.60 -2.15 1.38
CA LEU A 178 15.46 -1.45 2.35
C LEU A 178 14.66 -0.61 3.35
N VAL A 179 13.62 0.08 2.88
CA VAL A 179 12.72 0.87 3.74
C VAL A 179 11.97 -0.03 4.72
N PHE A 180 11.43 -1.17 4.26
CA PHE A 180 10.77 -2.16 5.14
C PHE A 180 11.72 -2.68 6.21
N SER A 181 12.94 -3.04 5.83
CA SER A 181 13.96 -3.53 6.77
C SER A 181 14.33 -2.48 7.82
N ALA A 182 14.57 -1.24 7.40
CA ALA A 182 15.00 -0.16 8.29
C ALA A 182 13.89 0.39 9.21
N LEU A 183 12.63 0.24 8.80
CA LEU A 183 11.45 0.76 9.50
C LEU A 183 10.49 -0.35 9.93
N ALA A 184 10.97 -1.57 10.19
CA ALA A 184 10.14 -2.69 10.62
C ALA A 184 9.34 -2.39 11.92
N HIS A 185 9.86 -1.52 12.79
CA HIS A 185 9.20 -1.06 14.02
C HIS A 185 8.21 0.11 13.81
N VAL A 186 8.17 0.71 12.62
CA VAL A 186 7.32 1.87 12.29
C VAL A 186 6.22 1.48 11.32
N ILE A 187 6.54 0.74 10.26
CA ILE A 187 5.59 0.29 9.24
C ILE A 187 4.65 -0.75 9.86
N LYS A 188 3.34 -0.59 9.63
CA LYS A 188 2.31 -1.35 10.33
C LYS A 188 1.17 -1.78 9.40
N PRO A 189 0.40 -2.80 9.79
CA PRO A 189 -0.88 -3.07 9.16
C PRO A 189 -1.76 -1.81 9.05
N GLY A 190 -2.46 -1.65 7.94
CA GLY A 190 -3.21 -0.45 7.59
C GLY A 190 -2.44 0.57 6.74
N ASP A 191 -1.11 0.49 6.67
CA ASP A 191 -0.34 1.30 5.70
C ASP A 191 -0.64 0.86 4.27
N VAL A 192 -0.50 1.78 3.32
CA VAL A 192 -0.96 1.59 1.93
C VAL A 192 0.24 1.52 0.99
N LEU A 193 0.19 0.55 0.08
CA LEU A 193 1.10 0.42 -1.04
C LEU A 193 0.35 0.80 -2.32
N THR A 194 0.97 1.59 -3.17
CA THR A 194 0.49 1.81 -4.54
C THR A 194 1.58 1.46 -5.53
N PHE A 195 1.19 0.80 -6.60
CA PHE A 195 2.10 0.27 -7.60
C PHE A 195 1.93 1.06 -8.90
N ALA A 196 3.06 1.40 -9.53
CA ALA A 196 3.12 2.37 -10.60
C ALA A 196 4.01 1.94 -11.77
N ALA A 197 3.67 2.46 -12.94
CA ALA A 197 4.48 2.43 -14.15
C ALA A 197 4.25 3.71 -14.96
N GLY A 198 5.26 4.14 -15.72
CA GLY A 198 5.14 5.32 -16.60
C GLY A 198 4.72 6.61 -15.86
N GLY A 199 5.08 6.76 -14.58
CA GLY A 199 4.72 7.92 -13.77
C GLY A 199 3.26 7.94 -13.28
N ARG A 200 2.55 6.81 -13.31
CA ARG A 200 1.14 6.71 -12.86
C ARG A 200 0.91 5.49 -11.99
N HIS A 201 0.15 5.66 -10.90
CA HIS A 201 -0.30 4.54 -10.07
C HIS A 201 -1.46 3.78 -10.74
N GLY A 202 -1.29 2.47 -10.90
CA GLY A 202 -2.24 1.57 -11.54
C GLY A 202 -2.92 0.59 -10.58
N HIS A 203 -2.30 0.28 -9.44
CA HIS A 203 -2.80 -0.69 -8.47
C HIS A 203 -2.56 -0.21 -7.03
N ALA A 204 -3.37 -0.69 -6.08
CA ALA A 204 -3.27 -0.34 -4.68
C ALA A 204 -3.54 -1.55 -3.79
N GLY A 205 -2.82 -1.63 -2.68
CA GLY A 205 -3.07 -2.59 -1.62
C GLY A 205 -2.85 -1.98 -0.23
N MET A 206 -3.35 -2.66 0.80
CA MET A 206 -3.17 -2.28 2.20
C MET A 206 -2.42 -3.39 2.93
N LEU A 207 -1.44 -3.04 3.76
CA LEU A 207 -0.75 -3.99 4.62
C LEU A 207 -1.71 -4.60 5.63
N VAL A 208 -1.65 -5.92 5.81
CA VAL A 208 -2.49 -6.67 6.77
C VAL A 208 -1.66 -7.39 7.82
N THR A 209 -0.40 -7.71 7.51
CA THR A 209 0.59 -8.22 8.46
C THR A 209 1.94 -7.59 8.17
N VAL A 210 2.69 -7.29 9.23
CA VAL A 210 4.11 -6.87 9.15
C VAL A 210 4.84 -7.56 10.29
N ASP A 211 5.91 -8.28 9.99
CA ASP A 211 6.85 -8.76 10.98
C ASP A 211 7.73 -7.58 11.42
N SER A 212 7.61 -7.19 12.68
CA SER A 212 8.32 -6.01 13.21
C SER A 212 9.83 -6.22 13.40
N THR A 213 10.32 -7.44 13.19
CA THR A 213 11.73 -7.83 13.31
C THR A 213 12.39 -7.88 11.94
N THR A 214 11.75 -8.52 10.96
CA THR A 214 12.32 -8.72 9.62
C THR A 214 11.89 -7.66 8.62
N GLY A 215 10.75 -7.00 8.85
CA GLY A 215 10.10 -6.13 7.88
C GLY A 215 9.27 -6.90 6.84
N ASP A 216 9.14 -8.23 6.97
CA ASP A 216 8.33 -9.05 6.07
C ASP A 216 6.87 -8.62 6.18
N ALA A 217 6.27 -8.27 5.05
CA ALA A 217 4.93 -7.70 5.03
C ALA A 217 4.03 -8.40 4.01
N ARG A 218 2.76 -8.57 4.39
CA ARG A 218 1.71 -9.05 3.49
C ARG A 218 0.64 -7.98 3.32
N MET A 219 0.03 -7.94 2.14
CA MET A 219 -0.95 -6.93 1.76
C MET A 219 -2.21 -7.54 1.17
N THR A 220 -3.25 -6.72 1.06
CA THR A 220 -4.56 -7.03 0.46
C THR A 220 -4.93 -6.06 -0.65
N CYS A 221 -5.61 -6.54 -1.70
CA CYS A 221 -6.14 -5.69 -2.77
C CYS A 221 -7.50 -6.17 -3.34
N HIS A 222 -8.29 -6.90 -2.55
CA HIS A 222 -9.54 -7.57 -2.98
C HIS A 222 -9.35 -8.62 -4.07
N SER A 223 -8.30 -9.42 -3.90
CA SER A 223 -7.92 -10.49 -4.82
C SER A 223 -7.57 -11.71 -3.99
N THR A 224 -8.03 -12.90 -4.37
CA THR A 224 -7.61 -14.14 -3.68
C THR A 224 -6.13 -14.43 -3.94
N LEU A 225 -5.53 -13.84 -4.99
CA LEU A 225 -4.09 -13.90 -5.26
C LEU A 225 -3.27 -13.34 -4.09
N ASP A 226 -3.77 -12.33 -3.39
CA ASP A 226 -3.02 -11.70 -2.30
C ASP A 226 -3.43 -12.20 -0.90
N HIS A 227 -4.22 -13.27 -0.79
CA HIS A 227 -4.73 -13.70 0.53
C HIS A 227 -3.56 -14.07 1.46
N PRO A 228 -3.35 -13.38 2.60
CA PRO A 228 -2.17 -13.53 3.43
C PRO A 228 -2.13 -14.89 4.09
N ASP A 229 -3.27 -15.54 4.31
CA ASP A 229 -3.30 -16.88 4.90
C ASP A 229 -3.11 -18.01 3.88
N LEU A 230 -3.01 -17.69 2.57
CA LEU A 230 -2.69 -18.69 1.55
C LEU A 230 -1.15 -18.87 1.47
N PRO A 231 -0.65 -20.13 1.45
CA PRO A 231 0.78 -20.39 1.36
C PRO A 231 1.43 -19.73 0.13
N GLY A 232 2.52 -18.99 0.36
CA GLY A 232 3.26 -18.30 -0.70
C GLY A 232 2.57 -17.07 -1.31
N GLN A 233 1.44 -16.64 -0.75
CA GLN A 233 0.62 -15.54 -1.28
C GLN A 233 0.64 -14.31 -0.36
N GLY A 234 0.19 -13.19 -0.92
CA GLY A 234 -0.02 -11.93 -0.20
C GLY A 234 1.23 -11.12 0.09
N THR A 235 2.43 -11.57 -0.30
CA THR A 235 3.63 -10.72 -0.21
C THR A 235 3.50 -9.58 -1.22
N TRP A 236 3.80 -8.35 -0.82
CA TRP A 236 3.60 -7.20 -1.71
C TRP A 236 4.50 -7.23 -2.95
N GLN A 237 5.62 -7.94 -2.85
CA GLN A 237 6.61 -8.09 -3.90
C GLN A 237 6.05 -8.76 -5.16
N ILE A 238 5.02 -9.62 -5.05
CA ILE A 238 4.43 -10.27 -6.24
C ILE A 238 3.76 -9.27 -7.18
N ARG A 239 3.42 -8.07 -6.69
CA ARG A 239 2.86 -6.98 -7.50
C ARG A 239 3.92 -6.03 -8.05
N THR A 240 5.19 -6.23 -7.71
CA THR A 240 6.31 -5.56 -8.39
C THR A 240 6.72 -6.33 -9.64
N THR A 241 5.98 -6.10 -10.71
CA THR A 241 6.19 -6.75 -12.02
C THR A 241 6.78 -5.74 -13.01
N THR A 242 7.03 -6.18 -14.25
CA THR A 242 7.38 -5.28 -15.35
C THR A 242 6.28 -4.28 -15.67
N GLU A 243 5.01 -4.63 -15.42
CA GLU A 243 3.86 -3.74 -15.59
C GLU A 243 3.74 -2.70 -14.47
N HIS A 244 4.33 -2.99 -13.30
CA HIS A 244 4.31 -2.14 -12.13
C HIS A 244 5.65 -2.19 -11.35
N PRO A 245 6.75 -1.66 -11.93
CA PRO A 245 8.09 -1.83 -11.35
C PRO A 245 8.34 -0.92 -10.14
N PHE A 246 7.46 0.05 -9.89
CA PHE A 246 7.63 1.06 -8.86
C PHE A 246 6.55 0.98 -7.78
N VAL A 247 6.93 1.30 -6.54
CA VAL A 247 6.07 1.24 -5.36
C VAL A 247 6.16 2.56 -4.59
N SER A 248 5.01 3.04 -4.13
CA SER A 248 4.93 4.09 -3.11
C SER A 248 4.30 3.54 -1.85
N LEU A 249 4.99 3.75 -0.74
CA LEU A 249 4.57 3.36 0.59
C LEU A 249 4.05 4.60 1.36
N LEU A 250 2.80 4.53 1.78
CA LEU A 250 2.07 5.58 2.47
C LEU A 250 1.74 5.10 3.89
N HIS A 251 2.32 5.77 4.89
CA HIS A 251 2.30 5.35 6.28
C HIS A 251 1.42 6.26 7.14
N PHE A 252 0.47 5.71 7.90
CA PHE A 252 -0.39 6.50 8.80
C PHE A 252 0.32 6.84 10.12
N SER A 253 0.88 8.04 10.22
CA SER A 253 1.86 8.43 11.26
C SER A 253 1.31 8.75 12.66
N HIS A 254 -0.01 8.69 12.86
CA HIS A 254 -0.64 9.09 14.13
C HIS A 254 -0.16 8.29 15.36
N ASP A 255 0.35 7.08 15.14
CA ASP A 255 0.86 6.17 16.17
C ASP A 255 2.36 5.90 16.02
N ASP A 256 3.09 6.78 15.33
CA ASP A 256 4.55 6.70 15.23
C ASP A 256 5.21 6.71 16.63
N PRO A 257 6.33 5.98 16.81
CA PRO A 257 7.17 6.16 17.99
C PRO A 257 7.50 7.64 18.19
N ALA A 258 7.20 8.16 19.38
CA ALA A 258 7.43 9.56 19.69
C ALA A 258 8.92 9.90 19.56
N LEU A 259 9.22 10.99 18.84
CA LEU A 259 10.61 11.46 18.71
C LEU A 259 11.19 11.94 20.06
N GLY A 260 10.35 12.30 21.03
CA GLY A 260 10.78 12.67 22.38
C GLY A 260 11.88 13.72 22.38
N THR A 261 13.00 13.44 23.06
CA THR A 261 14.15 14.36 23.12
C THR A 261 14.85 14.57 21.76
N LEU A 262 14.61 13.71 20.76
CA LEU A 262 15.19 13.88 19.43
C LEU A 262 14.61 15.08 18.70
N THR A 263 13.44 15.59 19.10
CA THR A 263 12.87 16.83 18.54
C THR A 263 13.81 18.04 18.66
N ALA A 264 14.73 18.03 19.63
CA ALA A 264 15.79 19.05 19.77
C ALA A 264 16.81 19.05 18.63
N LEU A 265 16.82 18.01 17.78
CA LEU A 265 17.68 17.92 16.60
C LEU A 265 17.07 18.63 15.38
N ALA A 266 15.89 19.23 15.50
CA ALA A 266 15.30 20.00 14.41
C ALA A 266 16.22 21.17 14.02
N GLY A 267 16.40 21.39 12.72
CA GLY A 267 17.28 22.42 12.17
C GLY A 267 18.22 21.88 11.10
N TRP A 268 19.24 22.68 10.79
CA TRP A 268 20.24 22.38 9.77
C TRP A 268 21.36 21.50 10.31
N TRP A 269 21.71 20.51 9.51
CA TRP A 269 22.84 19.60 9.71
C TRP A 269 23.70 19.58 8.46
N THR A 270 25.01 19.67 8.63
CA THR A 270 25.96 19.32 7.57
C THR A 270 26.07 17.81 7.53
N VAL A 271 26.22 17.20 6.36
CA VAL A 271 26.37 15.76 6.21
C VAL A 271 27.46 15.47 5.20
N THR A 272 28.56 14.84 5.61
CA THR A 272 29.63 14.41 4.70
C THR A 272 29.47 12.94 4.43
N MET A 273 29.40 12.57 3.16
CA MET A 273 29.32 11.18 2.69
C MET A 273 30.42 10.97 1.66
N GLY A 274 31.47 10.25 2.05
CA GLY A 274 32.70 10.19 1.25
C GLY A 274 33.27 11.58 0.98
N ALA A 275 33.47 11.93 -0.29
CA ALA A 275 33.96 13.26 -0.69
C ALA A 275 32.85 14.31 -0.87
N SER A 276 31.58 13.95 -0.69
CA SER A 276 30.44 14.84 -0.90
C SER A 276 29.96 15.45 0.40
N THR A 277 29.51 16.71 0.34
CA THR A 277 28.83 17.37 1.46
C THR A 277 27.41 17.75 1.06
N TYR A 278 26.46 17.36 1.91
CA TYR A 278 25.04 17.67 1.83
C TYR A 278 24.63 18.47 3.06
N TYR A 279 23.47 19.12 2.97
CA TYR A 279 22.89 19.86 4.09
C TYR A 279 21.48 19.37 4.31
N TYR A 280 21.22 18.77 5.47
CA TYR A 280 19.92 18.22 5.84
C TYR A 280 19.19 19.22 6.72
N PHE A 281 17.89 19.35 6.53
CA PHE A 281 17.00 20.13 7.37
C PHE A 281 15.98 19.20 8.00
N LEU A 282 16.12 18.97 9.30
CA LEU A 282 15.21 18.15 10.09
C LEU A 282 14.08 19.03 10.62
N LEU A 283 12.84 18.69 10.27
CA LEU A 283 11.64 19.31 10.85
C LEU A 283 11.27 18.59 12.15
N ALA A 284 10.85 19.33 13.17
CA ALA A 284 10.43 18.77 14.46
C ALA A 284 9.28 17.74 14.35
N GLY A 285 8.46 17.85 13.30
CA GLY A 285 7.40 16.88 12.97
C GLY A 285 7.87 15.62 12.25
N GLY A 286 9.17 15.33 12.20
CA GLY A 286 9.72 14.13 11.56
C GLY A 286 9.87 14.24 10.04
N GLY A 287 9.76 15.43 9.45
CA GLY A 287 10.08 15.65 8.03
C GLY A 287 11.58 15.91 7.83
N CYS A 288 12.14 15.51 6.69
CA CYS A 288 13.53 15.75 6.34
C CYS A 288 13.62 16.31 4.91
N ARG A 289 14.54 17.23 4.68
CA ARG A 289 14.84 17.81 3.37
C ARG A 289 16.34 17.95 3.20
N TRP A 290 16.87 17.81 1.99
CA TRP A 290 18.28 18.09 1.75
C TRP A 290 18.53 19.02 0.57
N VAL A 291 19.66 19.71 0.61
CA VAL A 291 20.22 20.52 -0.48
C VAL A 291 21.72 20.29 -0.61
N SER A 292 22.29 20.56 -1.79
CA SER A 292 23.74 20.41 -2.04
C SER A 292 24.57 21.66 -1.72
N LYS A 293 23.91 22.77 -1.41
CA LYS A 293 24.57 24.05 -1.10
C LYS A 293 24.28 24.45 0.34
N LYS A 294 25.27 25.06 0.99
CA LYS A 294 25.13 25.55 2.36
C LYS A 294 23.95 26.52 2.46
N PRO A 295 23.06 26.36 3.45
CA PRO A 295 21.94 27.27 3.65
C PRO A 295 22.42 28.67 4.06
N ALA A 296 21.73 29.70 3.59
CA ALA A 296 22.01 31.09 3.95
C ALA A 296 21.24 31.56 5.20
N GLY A 297 20.29 30.78 5.70
CA GLY A 297 19.47 31.13 6.86
C GLY A 297 18.93 29.91 7.61
N ALA A 298 18.28 30.16 8.74
CA ALA A 298 17.83 29.10 9.66
C ALA A 298 16.52 28.39 9.23
N GLY A 299 15.82 28.92 8.22
CA GLY A 299 14.55 28.35 7.74
C GLY A 299 14.73 27.10 6.88
N ALA A 300 13.64 26.33 6.74
CA ALA A 300 13.57 25.18 5.85
C ALA A 300 13.84 25.59 4.38
N PRO A 301 14.46 24.73 3.56
CA PRO A 301 14.69 25.05 2.16
C PRO A 301 13.35 25.11 1.39
N GLY A 302 13.20 26.15 0.57
CA GLY A 302 12.03 26.31 -0.32
C GLY A 302 12.06 25.38 -1.55
N ALA A 303 13.25 25.00 -2.01
CA ALA A 303 13.46 24.09 -3.14
C ALA A 303 14.48 23.00 -2.76
N PRO A 304 14.07 21.98 -1.99
CA PRO A 304 14.96 20.87 -1.64
C PRO A 304 15.31 20.02 -2.86
N ARG A 305 16.50 19.41 -2.84
CA ARG A 305 16.92 18.40 -3.83
C ARG A 305 16.29 17.03 -3.56
N GLY A 306 15.97 16.74 -2.31
CA GLY A 306 15.20 15.57 -1.91
C GLY A 306 14.45 15.81 -0.61
N SER A 307 13.39 15.04 -0.45
CA SER A 307 12.48 15.09 0.69
C SER A 307 12.31 13.68 1.27
N GLY A 308 12.05 13.60 2.56
CA GLY A 308 11.89 12.36 3.28
C GLY A 308 11.34 12.57 4.67
N HIS A 309 11.43 11.54 5.49
CA HIS A 309 11.01 11.54 6.87
C HIS A 309 12.08 10.92 7.75
N TRP A 310 12.18 11.38 9.00
CA TRP A 310 13.10 10.82 9.98
C TRP A 310 12.34 10.29 11.19
N PHE A 311 12.88 9.22 11.77
CA PHE A 311 12.26 8.41 12.80
C PHE A 311 13.28 8.11 13.90
N ALA A 312 12.78 7.93 15.11
CA ALA A 312 13.57 7.28 16.15
C ALA A 312 13.89 5.85 15.72
N GLY A 313 15.16 5.45 15.85
CA GLY A 313 15.57 4.07 15.67
C GLY A 313 15.09 3.17 16.81
N THR A 314 15.52 1.91 16.78
CA THR A 314 15.21 0.92 17.84
C THR A 314 15.96 1.20 19.15
N THR A 315 16.97 2.08 19.13
CA THR A 315 17.70 2.58 20.31
C THR A 315 17.60 4.10 20.40
N ALA A 316 17.76 4.65 21.60
CA ALA A 316 17.51 6.08 21.89
C ALA A 316 18.48 7.06 21.19
N ASP A 317 19.62 6.56 20.72
CA ASP A 317 20.67 7.29 20.01
C ASP A 317 20.61 7.10 18.49
N ARG A 318 19.72 6.23 17.99
CA ARG A 318 19.60 5.97 16.56
C ARG A 318 18.50 6.80 15.92
N ILE A 319 18.77 7.24 14.70
CA ILE A 319 17.83 7.92 13.82
C ILE A 319 17.85 7.19 12.48
N VAL A 320 16.66 6.99 11.92
CA VAL A 320 16.51 6.48 10.56
C VAL A 320 15.89 7.58 9.72
N ILE A 321 16.55 7.98 8.63
CA ILE A 321 15.97 8.88 7.63
C ILE A 321 15.60 8.04 6.41
N VAL A 322 14.35 8.11 6.00
CA VAL A 322 13.86 7.51 4.75
C VAL A 322 13.55 8.61 3.76
N TRP A 323 14.22 8.56 2.62
CA TRP A 323 13.99 9.46 1.50
C TRP A 323 12.91 8.92 0.59
N GLU A 324 12.13 9.81 -0.03
CA GLU A 324 11.06 9.41 -0.95
C GLU A 324 11.57 8.60 -2.16
N SER A 325 12.86 8.68 -2.49
CA SER A 325 13.54 7.83 -3.47
C SER A 325 13.67 6.35 -3.05
N GLY A 326 13.40 6.04 -1.78
CA GLY A 326 13.62 4.72 -1.18
C GLY A 326 15.04 4.48 -0.65
N SER A 327 15.90 5.51 -0.62
CA SER A 327 17.18 5.41 0.11
C SER A 327 16.97 5.63 1.60
N VAL A 328 17.85 5.03 2.41
CA VAL A 328 17.77 5.07 3.87
C VAL A 328 19.10 5.50 4.46
N ASP A 329 19.09 6.49 5.36
CA ASP A 329 20.23 6.79 6.21
C ASP A 329 19.98 6.25 7.62
N GLU A 330 20.86 5.38 8.09
CA GLU A 330 20.89 4.92 9.48
C GLU A 330 21.99 5.67 10.21
N ILE A 331 21.59 6.47 11.19
CA ILE A 331 22.45 7.43 11.89
C ILE A 331 22.49 7.08 13.37
N THR A 332 23.68 7.15 13.97
CA THR A 332 23.91 7.07 15.42
C THR A 332 24.43 8.41 15.91
N LEU A 333 23.72 9.00 16.86
CA LEU A 333 24.10 10.25 17.51
C LEU A 333 25.33 10.05 18.38
N ALA A 334 26.27 10.99 18.31
CA ALA A 334 27.34 11.06 19.28
C ALA A 334 26.79 11.48 20.65
N ALA A 335 27.57 11.22 21.71
CA ALA A 335 27.19 11.55 23.08
C ALA A 335 26.92 13.06 23.29
N ASP A 336 27.55 13.92 22.50
CA ASP A 336 27.35 15.38 22.52
C ASP A 336 26.00 15.84 21.94
N ARG A 337 25.29 14.94 21.22
CA ARG A 337 24.06 15.21 20.45
C ARG A 337 24.18 16.39 19.47
N LYS A 338 25.40 16.74 19.08
CA LYS A 338 25.76 17.80 18.14
C LYS A 338 26.46 17.26 16.91
N SER A 339 26.91 16.02 16.95
CA SER A 339 27.44 15.29 15.82
C SER A 339 26.80 13.91 15.72
N PHE A 340 26.90 13.29 14.55
CA PHE A 340 26.45 11.94 14.33
C PHE A 340 27.29 11.25 13.27
N THR A 341 27.27 9.91 13.31
CA THR A 341 27.88 9.05 12.30
C THR A 341 26.85 8.06 11.80
N GLY A 342 26.92 7.67 10.54
CA GLY A 342 25.94 6.76 9.96
C GLY A 342 26.42 6.09 8.70
N LYS A 343 25.53 5.31 8.13
CA LYS A 343 25.65 4.71 6.79
C LYS A 343 24.45 5.13 5.97
N GLU A 344 24.70 5.42 4.70
CA GLU A 344 23.63 5.56 3.72
C GLU A 344 23.50 4.23 2.97
N ASN A 345 22.34 3.61 3.04
CA ASN A 345 22.00 2.44 2.25
C ASN A 345 21.31 2.91 0.96
N ARG A 346 22.06 2.97 -0.15
CA ARG A 346 21.53 3.15 -1.51
C ARG A 346 21.49 1.83 -2.27
N THR A 347 20.59 1.72 -3.24
CA THR A 347 20.59 0.65 -4.26
C THR A 347 21.77 0.72 -5.24
N ALA A 348 22.59 1.78 -5.18
CA ALA A 348 23.91 1.84 -5.83
C ALA A 348 24.99 1.87 -4.73
N ALA A 349 25.84 0.84 -4.73
CA ALA A 349 26.94 0.66 -3.79
C ALA A 349 27.87 1.88 -3.79
N ILE A 350 27.85 2.63 -2.69
CA ILE A 350 28.95 3.49 -2.26
C ILE A 350 29.09 3.24 -0.76
N ASP A 351 30.09 2.43 -0.38
CA ASP A 351 30.56 2.37 1.00
C ASP A 351 31.21 3.72 1.33
N GLY A 352 30.56 4.48 2.21
CA GLY A 352 31.08 5.74 2.69
C GLY A 352 30.64 5.95 4.14
N ALA A 353 31.59 6.12 5.04
CA ALA A 353 31.31 6.58 6.39
C ALA A 353 30.66 7.98 6.31
N VAL A 354 29.49 8.15 6.93
CA VAL A 354 28.94 9.48 7.17
C VAL A 354 29.70 10.08 8.34
N GLY A 355 30.61 11.02 8.06
CA GLY A 355 31.37 11.74 9.08
C GLY A 355 30.99 13.21 9.08
N VAL A 356 30.57 13.76 10.21
CA VAL A 356 30.29 15.20 10.31
C VAL A 356 30.73 15.76 11.65
N THR A 357 31.48 16.85 11.58
CA THR A 357 31.75 17.82 12.66
C THR A 357 30.71 18.92 12.72
#